data_AF-A0A7J6UP75-F1
#
_entry.id   AF-A0A7J6UP75-F1
#
_cell.length_a   1.000
_cell.length_b   1.000
_cell.length_c   1.000
_cell.angle_alpha   90.00
_cell.angle_beta   90.00
_cell.angle_gamma   90.00
#
_symmetry.space_group_name_H-M   'P 1'
#
loop_
_entity.id
_entity.type
_entity.pdbx_description
1 polymer ?
#
loop_
_entity_poly.entity_id
_entity_poly.type
_entity_poly.pdbx_seq_one_letter_code
_entity_poly.pdbx_strand_id
1 'polypeptide(L)'
;MDNGTGMIYVDDVGWVTTQSHVVEVMLSILLTEESLGLNVAYEKLHVTSTPHNLGYVWNLHDLTVSLPEEKRGKLLSDLSEVIASHSTTAISPSLLDRLTGRLTWATQIAPMYSSELSAFYALQASVRKHHLQRVRVSTALVRSARIFLDLLQQPAMASTTAAQLLGWVTPADSGAVVVADASLTGLGGVVFSLPSTTLTYDPDAVEWFHVTYADEPLVKALVPSDLLTSSDIGPLELLASVIGVVRALNRGFTTVTVLSDNVATVACINRRRAKSARMNDTMKRLRLEWPSLGYSVASEHIQGELNHLADFL
;
A
#
# COMPACT_ATOMS: atom_id res chain seq x y z
N MET A 1 -30.06 6.44 6.41
CA MET A 1 -29.62 7.73 5.88
C MET A 1 -28.12 7.61 5.65
N ASP A 2 -27.70 7.20 4.45
CA ASP A 2 -26.30 7.31 4.03
C ASP A 2 -26.23 8.52 3.09
N ASN A 3 -26.13 9.71 3.67
CA ASN A 3 -26.27 11.01 2.97
C ASN A 3 -24.99 11.46 2.23
N GLY A 4 -24.20 10.49 1.74
CA GLY A 4 -22.91 10.76 1.10
C GLY A 4 -21.76 10.95 2.11
N THR A 5 -20.54 10.73 1.61
CA THR A 5 -19.31 10.81 2.41
C THR A 5 -18.45 11.95 1.88
N GLY A 6 -17.98 12.81 2.78
CA GLY A 6 -17.12 13.95 2.45
C GLY A 6 -15.65 13.71 2.84
N MET A 7 -14.74 14.34 2.10
CA MET A 7 -13.32 14.49 2.42
C MET A 7 -12.94 15.96 2.31
N ILE A 8 -12.15 16.43 3.28
CA ILE A 8 -11.45 17.71 3.23
C ILE A 8 -9.95 17.41 3.24
N TYR A 9 -9.21 17.86 2.23
CA TYR A 9 -7.76 17.77 2.17
C TYR A 9 -7.15 19.11 1.80
N VAL A 10 -6.56 19.80 2.79
CA VAL A 10 -5.96 21.13 2.64
C VAL A 10 -6.95 22.12 2.02
N ASP A 11 -6.84 22.40 0.73
CA ASP A 11 -7.65 23.32 -0.07
C ASP A 11 -8.65 22.62 -1.00
N ASP A 12 -8.57 21.29 -1.12
CA ASP A 12 -9.49 20.47 -1.91
C ASP A 12 -10.58 19.88 -1.01
N VAL A 13 -11.84 20.08 -1.39
CA VAL A 13 -12.99 19.42 -0.74
C VAL A 13 -13.73 18.58 -1.75
N GLY A 14 -14.02 17.33 -1.40
CA GLY A 14 -14.69 16.38 -2.28
C GLY A 14 -15.76 15.59 -1.54
N TRP A 15 -16.90 15.39 -2.19
CA TRP A 15 -17.98 14.55 -1.68
C TRP A 15 -18.32 13.47 -2.70
N VAL A 16 -18.58 12.27 -2.20
CA VAL A 16 -19.05 11.15 -3.00
C VAL A 16 -20.47 10.83 -2.55
N THR A 17 -21.38 10.80 -3.53
CA THR A 17 -22.79 10.48 -3.32
C THR A 17 -23.32 9.72 -4.52
N THR A 18 -24.48 9.09 -4.34
CA THR A 18 -25.20 8.44 -5.43
C THR A 18 -25.79 9.48 -6.37
N GLN A 19 -25.92 9.13 -7.65
CA GLN A 19 -26.42 10.04 -8.68
C GLN A 19 -27.81 10.61 -8.34
N SER A 20 -28.66 9.83 -7.66
CA SER A 20 -30.01 10.26 -7.24
C SER A 20 -30.01 11.34 -6.17
N HIS A 21 -28.94 11.49 -5.38
CA HIS A 21 -28.86 12.44 -4.26
C HIS A 21 -27.88 13.60 -4.52
N VAL A 22 -27.30 13.70 -5.72
CA VAL A 22 -26.23 14.66 -6.01
C VAL A 22 -26.65 16.11 -5.81
N VAL A 23 -27.86 16.47 -6.24
CA VAL A 23 -28.37 17.85 -6.12
C VAL A 23 -28.64 18.21 -4.66
N GLU A 24 -29.24 17.30 -3.89
CA GLU A 24 -29.56 17.51 -2.48
C GLU A 24 -28.29 17.70 -1.64
N VAL A 25 -27.30 16.82 -1.83
CA VAL A 25 -26.01 16.89 -1.12
C VAL A 25 -25.28 18.17 -1.51
N MET A 26 -25.19 18.49 -2.81
CA MET A 26 -24.52 19.70 -3.29
C MET A 26 -25.16 20.97 -2.71
N LEU A 27 -26.49 21.09 -2.74
CA LEU A 27 -27.19 22.24 -2.16
C LEU A 27 -26.94 22.36 -0.66
N SER A 28 -26.97 21.23 0.07
CA SER A 28 -26.72 21.20 1.51
C SER A 28 -25.31 21.70 1.83
N ILE A 29 -24.31 21.27 1.06
CA ILE A 29 -22.92 21.72 1.20
C ILE A 29 -22.82 23.22 0.95
N LEU A 30 -23.30 23.70 -0.20
CA LEU A 30 -23.19 25.11 -0.58
C LEU A 30 -23.90 26.04 0.42
N LEU A 31 -25.09 25.65 0.90
CA LEU A 31 -25.80 26.40 1.93
C LEU A 31 -25.04 26.40 3.26
N THR A 32 -24.41 25.27 3.61
CA THR A 32 -23.58 25.18 4.82
C THR A 32 -22.36 26.08 4.72
N GLU A 33 -21.62 26.02 3.62
CA GLU A 33 -20.42 26.85 3.39
C GLU A 33 -20.76 28.34 3.40
N GLU A 34 -21.84 28.74 2.71
CA GLU A 34 -22.33 30.12 2.72
C GLU A 34 -22.74 30.56 4.13
N SER A 35 -23.44 29.71 4.88
CA SER A 35 -23.85 30.02 6.27
C SER A 35 -22.68 30.18 7.23
N LEU A 36 -21.55 29.53 6.93
CA LEU A 36 -20.29 29.65 7.66
C LEU A 36 -19.46 30.86 7.19
N GLY A 37 -19.90 31.59 6.17
CA GLY A 37 -19.18 32.72 5.60
C GLY A 37 -17.93 32.30 4.82
N LEU A 38 -17.87 31.06 4.33
CA LEU A 38 -16.78 30.58 3.49
C LEU A 38 -16.96 31.12 2.06
N ASN A 39 -15.88 31.65 1.49
CA ASN A 39 -15.91 32.15 0.12
C ASN A 39 -15.75 30.98 -0.86
N VAL A 40 -16.86 30.49 -1.38
CA VAL A 40 -16.89 29.36 -2.32
C VAL A 40 -16.60 29.86 -3.74
N ALA A 41 -15.51 29.37 -4.32
CA ALA A 41 -15.18 29.62 -5.73
C ALA A 41 -16.05 28.72 -6.64
N TYR A 42 -17.29 29.13 -6.91
CA TYR A 42 -18.26 28.33 -7.68
C TYR A 42 -17.75 27.88 -9.06
N GLU A 43 -16.85 28.64 -9.68
CA GLU A 43 -16.23 28.29 -10.96
C GLU A 43 -15.32 27.06 -10.89
N LYS A 44 -14.88 26.68 -9.69
CA LYS A 44 -14.10 25.47 -9.42
C LYS A 44 -14.97 24.28 -8.99
N LEU A 45 -16.28 24.48 -8.85
CA LEU A 45 -17.19 23.40 -8.50
C LEU A 45 -17.36 22.45 -9.70
N HIS A 46 -17.09 21.18 -9.47
CA HIS A 46 -17.18 20.14 -10.49
C HIS A 46 -17.99 18.96 -9.97
N VAL A 47 -18.97 18.52 -10.76
CA VAL A 47 -19.77 17.32 -10.49
C VAL A 47 -19.52 16.33 -11.63
N THR A 48 -18.89 15.20 -11.32
CA THR A 48 -18.52 14.20 -12.32
C THR A 48 -18.32 12.83 -11.67
N SER A 49 -18.52 11.76 -12.45
CA SER A 49 -18.16 10.39 -12.06
C SER A 49 -16.67 10.09 -12.20
N THR A 50 -15.91 10.99 -12.84
CA THR A 50 -14.46 10.87 -13.01
C THR A 50 -13.70 12.11 -12.51
N PRO A 51 -13.76 12.43 -11.21
CA PRO A 51 -13.17 13.66 -10.70
C PRO A 51 -11.64 13.60 -10.74
N HIS A 52 -11.03 14.77 -10.92
CA HIS A 52 -9.62 14.98 -10.68
C HIS A 52 -9.47 15.48 -9.25
N ASN A 53 -8.90 14.66 -8.36
CA ASN A 53 -8.77 15.00 -6.93
C ASN A 53 -7.45 14.45 -6.38
N LEU A 54 -6.81 15.20 -5.47
CA LEU A 54 -5.49 14.89 -4.90
C LEU A 54 -4.39 14.67 -5.95
N GLY A 55 -4.59 15.26 -7.13
CA GLY A 55 -3.70 15.11 -8.28
C GLY A 55 -3.85 13.81 -9.07
N TYR A 56 -4.86 12.98 -8.78
CA TYR A 56 -5.21 11.73 -9.47
C TYR A 56 -6.50 11.86 -10.28
N VAL A 57 -6.72 10.92 -11.21
CA VAL A 57 -8.00 10.75 -11.92
C VAL A 57 -8.73 9.59 -11.29
N TRP A 58 -9.95 9.83 -10.84
CA TRP A 58 -10.79 8.83 -10.20
C TRP A 58 -11.78 8.32 -11.23
N ASN A 59 -12.18 7.06 -11.10
CA ASN A 59 -13.31 6.50 -11.81
C ASN A 59 -14.21 5.86 -10.75
N LEU A 60 -15.28 6.58 -10.40
CA LEU A 60 -16.21 6.18 -9.35
C LEU A 60 -17.14 5.04 -9.79
N HIS A 61 -17.28 4.79 -11.10
CA HIS A 61 -18.03 3.65 -11.61
C HIS A 61 -17.26 2.35 -11.40
N ASP A 62 -15.98 2.34 -11.79
CA ASP A 62 -15.12 1.16 -11.68
C ASP A 62 -14.37 1.10 -10.32
N LEU A 63 -14.58 2.08 -9.45
CA LEU A 63 -13.89 2.26 -8.16
C LEU A 63 -12.36 2.26 -8.29
N THR A 64 -11.85 2.77 -9.40
CA THR A 64 -10.40 2.82 -9.69
C THR A 64 -9.84 4.22 -9.58
N VAL A 65 -8.53 4.30 -9.34
CA VAL A 65 -7.76 5.54 -9.37
C VAL A 65 -6.59 5.37 -10.32
N SER A 66 -6.30 6.40 -11.11
CA SER A 66 -5.21 6.40 -12.08
C SER A 66 -4.42 7.71 -12.04
N LEU A 67 -3.23 7.68 -12.63
CA LEU A 67 -2.43 8.89 -12.82
C LEU A 67 -2.98 9.68 -14.01
N PRO A 68 -3.02 11.02 -13.96
CA PRO A 68 -3.29 11.83 -15.14
C PRO A 68 -2.28 11.52 -16.24
N GLU A 69 -2.76 11.38 -17.48
CA GLU A 69 -1.95 10.97 -18.65
C GLU A 69 -0.68 11.81 -18.82
N GLU A 70 -0.77 13.12 -18.61
CA GLU A 70 0.38 14.02 -18.69
C GLU A 70 1.47 13.65 -17.65
N LYS A 71 1.08 13.37 -16.40
CA LYS A 71 1.99 12.97 -15.32
C LYS A 71 2.56 11.57 -15.58
N ARG A 72 1.72 10.65 -16.08
CA ARG A 72 2.13 9.30 -16.49
C ARG A 72 3.17 9.34 -17.59
N GLY A 73 2.95 10.11 -18.65
CA GLY A 73 3.90 10.27 -19.76
C GLY A 73 5.25 10.82 -19.30
N LYS A 74 5.25 11.82 -18.40
CA LYS A 74 6.48 12.35 -17.80
C LYS A 74 7.25 11.31 -16.98
N LEU A 75 6.55 10.48 -16.20
CA LEU A 75 7.16 9.37 -15.46
C LEU A 75 7.78 8.32 -16.38
N LEU A 76 7.05 7.90 -17.42
CA LEU A 76 7.53 6.93 -18.41
C LEU A 76 8.79 7.44 -19.13
N SER A 77 8.83 8.73 -19.46
CA SER A 77 9.99 9.37 -20.07
C SER A 77 11.20 9.38 -19.12
N ASP A 78 11.02 9.87 -17.88
CA ASP A 78 12.10 9.93 -16.88
C ASP A 78 12.66 8.52 -16.56
N LEU A 79 11.79 7.50 -16.45
CA LEU A 79 12.20 6.11 -16.22
C LEU A 79 13.01 5.54 -17.38
N SER A 80 12.55 5.80 -18.60
CA SER A 80 13.23 5.35 -19.83
C SER A 80 14.62 5.98 -19.95
N GLU A 81 14.76 7.26 -19.60
CA GLU A 81 16.05 7.96 -19.55
C GLU A 81 17.01 7.32 -18.53
N VAL A 82 16.52 6.99 -17.32
CA VAL A 82 17.32 6.32 -16.29
C VAL A 82 17.77 4.93 -16.75
N ILE A 83 16.89 4.15 -17.37
CA ILE A 83 17.20 2.81 -17.88
C ILE A 83 18.24 2.89 -19.01
N ALA A 84 18.05 3.79 -19.97
CA ALA A 84 18.98 3.98 -21.10
C ALA A 84 20.37 4.45 -20.64
N SER A 85 20.43 5.21 -19.54
CA SER A 85 21.68 5.73 -18.99
C SER A 85 22.55 4.68 -18.28
N HIS A 86 22.06 3.45 -18.04
CA HIS A 86 22.82 2.42 -17.32
C HIS A 86 24.20 2.10 -17.93
N SER A 87 24.28 2.08 -19.27
CA SER A 87 25.45 1.61 -20.01
C SER A 87 26.30 2.73 -20.62
N THR A 88 25.83 3.97 -20.63
CA THR A 88 26.42 5.05 -21.45
C THR A 88 26.71 6.33 -20.66
N THR A 89 25.80 6.80 -19.81
CA THR A 89 25.88 8.12 -19.18
C THR A 89 25.50 8.15 -17.70
N ALA A 90 26.18 9.00 -16.92
CA ALA A 90 25.74 9.34 -15.58
C ALA A 90 24.54 10.30 -15.63
N ILE A 91 23.53 10.09 -14.79
CA ILE A 91 22.35 10.96 -14.69
C ILE A 91 22.61 12.15 -13.76
N SER A 92 21.82 13.21 -13.92
CA SER A 92 21.86 14.34 -12.99
C SER A 92 21.14 14.01 -11.66
N PRO A 93 21.59 14.58 -10.54
CA PRO A 93 20.86 14.54 -9.27
C PRO A 93 19.42 15.04 -9.37
N SER A 94 19.18 16.08 -10.19
CA SER A 94 17.85 16.68 -10.35
C SER A 94 16.86 15.74 -11.03
N LEU A 95 17.30 14.93 -11.99
CA LEU A 95 16.47 13.87 -12.57
C LEU A 95 16.10 12.85 -11.50
N LEU A 96 17.07 12.40 -10.69
CA LEU A 96 16.84 11.43 -9.62
C LEU A 96 15.86 11.96 -8.57
N ASP A 97 16.03 13.19 -8.10
CA ASP A 97 15.15 13.82 -7.11
C ASP A 97 13.71 13.94 -7.63
N ARG A 98 13.55 14.44 -8.86
CA ARG A 98 12.25 14.59 -9.51
C ARG A 98 11.56 13.25 -9.71
N LEU A 99 12.27 12.26 -10.24
CA LEU A 99 11.73 10.92 -10.47
C LEU A 99 11.36 10.24 -9.16
N THR A 100 12.21 10.31 -8.13
CA THR A 100 11.93 9.74 -6.81
C THR A 100 10.68 10.36 -6.19
N GLY A 101 10.52 11.68 -6.29
CA GLY A 101 9.31 12.38 -5.82
C GLY A 101 8.05 11.93 -6.56
N ARG A 102 8.10 11.87 -7.89
CA ARG A 102 6.96 11.42 -8.72
C ARG A 102 6.60 9.96 -8.48
N LEU A 103 7.59 9.07 -8.31
CA LEU A 103 7.34 7.66 -7.98
C LEU A 103 6.76 7.52 -6.56
N THR A 104 7.25 8.30 -5.59
CA THR A 104 6.66 8.32 -4.24
C THR A 104 5.18 8.69 -4.27
N TRP A 105 4.83 9.70 -5.07
CA TRP A 105 3.44 10.08 -5.32
C TRP A 105 2.66 8.96 -6.05
N ALA A 106 3.21 8.38 -7.12
CA ALA A 106 2.55 7.29 -7.84
C ALA A 106 2.30 6.05 -6.97
N THR A 107 3.21 5.74 -6.04
CA THR A 107 3.05 4.60 -5.10
C THR A 107 1.94 4.81 -4.07
N GLN A 108 1.33 5.99 -3.94
CA GLN A 108 0.17 6.13 -3.05
C GLN A 108 -1.05 5.36 -3.56
N ILE A 109 -1.22 5.25 -4.89
CA ILE A 109 -2.27 4.43 -5.52
C ILE A 109 -1.76 3.03 -5.92
N ALA A 110 -0.46 2.79 -5.75
CA ALA A 110 0.22 1.51 -5.96
C ALA A 110 1.16 1.14 -4.81
N PRO A 111 0.62 1.01 -3.59
CA PRO A 111 1.42 0.95 -2.37
C PRO A 111 2.30 -0.29 -2.29
N MET A 112 1.93 -1.40 -2.95
CA MET A 112 2.73 -2.62 -2.98
C MET A 112 4.09 -2.45 -3.70
N TYR A 113 4.28 -1.38 -4.48
CA TYR A 113 5.54 -1.06 -5.14
C TYR A 113 6.46 -0.15 -4.30
N SER A 114 6.02 0.29 -3.11
CA SER A 114 6.80 1.19 -2.25
C SER A 114 8.17 0.64 -1.85
N SER A 115 8.29 -0.68 -1.76
CA SER A 115 9.56 -1.37 -1.46
C SER A 115 10.60 -1.21 -2.58
N GLU A 116 10.18 -0.96 -3.83
CA GLU A 116 11.08 -0.71 -4.97
C GLU A 116 11.69 0.69 -4.96
N LEU A 117 11.12 1.62 -4.20
CA LEU A 117 11.71 2.94 -3.98
C LEU A 117 13.04 2.88 -3.21
N SER A 118 13.36 1.76 -2.55
CA SER A 118 14.58 1.64 -1.75
C SER A 118 15.85 1.91 -2.54
N ALA A 119 15.92 1.47 -3.80
CA ALA A 119 17.07 1.72 -4.68
C ALA A 119 17.21 3.21 -5.03
N PHE A 120 16.08 3.91 -5.23
CA PHE A 120 16.04 5.35 -5.51
C PHE A 120 16.51 6.14 -4.29
N TYR A 121 15.96 5.88 -3.11
CA TYR A 121 16.35 6.56 -1.87
C TYR A 121 17.80 6.28 -1.48
N ALA A 122 18.29 5.05 -1.65
CA ALA A 122 19.69 4.72 -1.38
C ALA A 122 20.63 5.54 -2.25
N LEU A 123 20.32 5.67 -3.54
CA LEU A 123 21.11 6.50 -4.44
C LEU A 123 21.01 7.99 -4.08
N GLN A 124 19.80 8.49 -3.82
CA GLN A 124 19.55 9.88 -3.43
C GLN A 124 20.31 10.26 -2.15
N ALA A 125 20.33 9.36 -1.15
CA ALA A 125 21.09 9.54 0.08
C ALA A 125 22.60 9.62 -0.19
N SER A 126 23.13 8.76 -1.07
CA SER A 126 24.53 8.79 -1.48
C SER A 126 24.90 10.10 -2.19
N VAL A 127 24.06 10.55 -3.12
CA VAL A 127 24.23 11.82 -3.85
C VAL A 127 24.32 13.01 -2.90
N ARG A 128 23.41 13.08 -1.91
CA ARG A 128 23.40 14.14 -0.91
C ARG A 128 24.62 14.09 0.00
N LYS A 129 24.99 12.90 0.48
CA LYS A 129 26.14 12.69 1.39
C LYS A 129 27.47 13.09 0.74
N HIS A 130 27.60 12.86 -0.57
CA HIS A 130 28.86 13.07 -1.30
C HIS A 130 28.84 14.27 -2.26
N HIS A 131 27.77 15.08 -2.24
CA HIS A 131 27.58 16.25 -3.11
C HIS A 131 27.85 15.95 -4.61
N LEU A 132 27.39 14.78 -5.07
CA LEU A 132 27.66 14.32 -6.44
C LEU A 132 26.93 15.20 -7.46
N GLN A 133 27.63 15.63 -8.51
CA GLN A 133 27.05 16.37 -9.64
C GLN A 133 26.51 15.46 -10.74
N ARG A 134 26.98 14.20 -10.78
CA ARG A 134 26.57 13.16 -11.71
C ARG A 134 26.62 11.79 -11.03
N VAL A 135 25.70 10.91 -11.41
CA VAL A 135 25.48 9.65 -10.70
C VAL A 135 25.38 8.49 -11.67
N ARG A 136 26.14 7.42 -11.43
CA ARG A 136 26.01 6.19 -12.22
C ARG A 136 24.78 5.42 -11.77
N VAL A 137 24.02 4.93 -12.75
CA VAL A 137 22.82 4.12 -12.53
C VAL A 137 23.24 2.69 -12.24
N SER A 138 22.91 2.18 -11.05
CA SER A 138 23.21 0.80 -10.66
C SER A 138 22.21 -0.19 -11.28
N THR A 139 22.61 -1.46 -11.42
CA THR A 139 21.73 -2.53 -11.92
C THR A 139 20.48 -2.69 -11.05
N ALA A 140 20.60 -2.50 -9.73
CA ALA A 140 19.46 -2.53 -8.80
C ALA A 140 18.45 -1.39 -9.08
N LEU A 141 18.94 -0.19 -9.41
CA LEU A 141 18.08 0.93 -9.79
C LEU A 141 17.38 0.65 -11.12
N VAL A 142 18.10 0.14 -12.13
CA VAL A 142 17.50 -0.26 -13.43
C VAL A 142 16.40 -1.28 -13.24
N ARG A 143 16.65 -2.31 -12.44
CA ARG A 143 15.64 -3.34 -12.14
C ARG A 143 14.39 -2.72 -11.53
N SER A 144 14.56 -1.84 -10.54
CA SER A 144 13.43 -1.16 -9.88
C SER A 144 12.70 -0.22 -10.85
N ALA A 145 13.43 0.49 -11.71
CA ALA A 145 12.87 1.37 -12.74
C ALA A 145 12.06 0.60 -13.79
N ARG A 146 12.53 -0.59 -14.21
CA ARG A 146 11.77 -1.47 -15.13
C ARG A 146 10.45 -1.92 -14.52
N ILE A 147 10.46 -2.32 -13.25
CA ILE A 147 9.23 -2.70 -12.55
C ILE A 147 8.21 -1.55 -12.55
N PHE A 148 8.66 -0.32 -12.28
CA PHE A 148 7.77 0.85 -12.36
C PHE A 148 7.32 1.16 -13.80
N LEU A 149 8.19 0.96 -14.78
CA LEU A 149 7.85 1.14 -16.20
C LEU A 149 6.73 0.16 -16.60
N ASP A 150 6.89 -1.12 -16.27
CA ASP A 150 5.92 -2.18 -16.57
C ASP A 150 4.58 -1.91 -15.88
N LEU A 151 4.60 -1.41 -14.63
CA LEU A 151 3.41 -0.97 -13.91
C LEU A 151 2.71 0.20 -14.61
N LEU A 152 3.47 1.25 -14.97
CA LEU A 152 2.92 2.49 -15.52
C LEU A 152 2.42 2.36 -16.97
N GLN A 153 2.84 1.30 -17.67
CA GLN A 153 2.31 0.97 -18.99
C GLN A 153 0.91 0.35 -18.93
N GLN A 154 0.47 -0.12 -17.76
CA GLN A 154 -0.86 -0.67 -17.58
C GLN A 154 -1.89 0.48 -17.58
N PRO A 155 -3.01 0.35 -18.31
CA PRO A 155 -4.00 1.41 -18.45
C PRO A 155 -4.69 1.76 -17.12
N ALA A 156 -4.76 0.83 -16.18
CA ALA A 156 -5.26 1.07 -14.84
C ALA A 156 -4.18 0.69 -13.81
N MET A 157 -3.72 1.67 -13.03
CA MET A 157 -2.95 1.43 -11.80
C MET A 157 -3.92 1.17 -10.65
N ALA A 158 -4.80 0.22 -10.86
CA ALA A 158 -5.84 -0.06 -9.91
C ALA A 158 -5.24 -1.03 -8.89
N SER A 159 -4.65 -0.49 -7.84
CA SER A 159 -4.27 -1.28 -6.65
C SER A 159 -4.69 -0.64 -5.35
N THR A 160 -5.29 0.54 -5.45
CA THR A 160 -5.89 1.25 -4.34
C THR A 160 -7.27 1.69 -4.80
N THR A 161 -8.30 1.23 -4.11
CA THR A 161 -9.66 1.70 -4.36
C THR A 161 -9.77 3.17 -3.96
N ALA A 162 -10.75 3.87 -4.53
CA ALA A 162 -11.13 5.20 -4.08
C ALA A 162 -11.29 5.25 -2.54
N ALA A 163 -11.93 4.23 -1.98
CA ALA A 163 -12.12 4.11 -0.54
C ALA A 163 -10.78 4.02 0.22
N GLN A 164 -9.83 3.20 -0.25
CA GLN A 164 -8.53 3.04 0.41
C GLN A 164 -7.65 4.28 0.38
N LEU A 165 -7.66 5.04 -0.72
CA LEU A 165 -6.89 6.30 -0.78
C LEU A 165 -7.45 7.34 0.22
N LEU A 166 -8.75 7.27 0.49
CA LEU A 166 -9.46 8.15 1.41
C LEU A 166 -9.51 7.61 2.84
N GLY A 167 -9.01 6.40 3.08
CA GLY A 167 -9.16 5.70 4.37
C GLY A 167 -10.61 5.33 4.70
N TRP A 168 -11.49 5.25 3.70
CA TRP A 168 -12.86 4.79 3.85
C TRP A 168 -12.89 3.27 3.88
N VAL A 169 -13.48 2.73 4.95
CA VAL A 169 -13.90 1.33 5.03
C VAL A 169 -15.42 1.37 4.93
N THR A 170 -15.99 0.73 3.92
CA THR A 170 -17.44 0.64 3.81
C THR A 170 -17.96 -0.38 4.84
N PRO A 171 -19.14 -0.18 5.46
CA PRO A 171 -19.71 -1.15 6.39
C PRO A 171 -19.95 -2.55 5.80
N ALA A 172 -19.93 -2.67 4.47
CA ALA A 172 -20.04 -3.93 3.73
C ALA A 172 -18.69 -4.64 3.54
N ASP A 173 -17.56 -4.01 3.89
CA ASP A 173 -16.25 -4.64 3.81
C ASP A 173 -16.13 -5.71 4.90
N SER A 174 -16.02 -6.97 4.48
CA SER A 174 -15.69 -8.06 5.38
C SER A 174 -14.27 -7.84 5.92
N GLY A 175 -14.20 -7.65 7.24
CA GLY A 175 -12.95 -7.42 7.95
C GLY A 175 -12.35 -8.72 8.48
N ALA A 176 -11.03 -8.81 8.47
CA ALA A 176 -10.29 -9.84 9.19
C ALA A 176 -9.21 -9.23 10.09
N VAL A 177 -8.91 -9.92 11.18
CA VAL A 177 -7.78 -9.64 12.06
C VAL A 177 -6.80 -10.79 11.98
N VAL A 178 -5.54 -10.49 11.70
CA VAL A 178 -4.44 -11.45 11.67
C VAL A 178 -3.58 -11.22 12.90
N VAL A 179 -3.31 -12.26 13.67
CA VAL A 179 -2.30 -12.26 14.73
C VAL A 179 -1.32 -13.36 14.38
N ALA A 180 -0.05 -13.02 14.21
CA ALA A 180 0.94 -13.95 13.71
C ALA A 180 2.28 -13.72 14.37
N ASP A 181 3.02 -14.81 14.58
CA ASP A 181 4.33 -14.83 15.17
C ASP A 181 5.26 -15.81 14.42
N ALA A 182 6.55 -15.70 14.69
CA ALA A 182 7.56 -16.54 14.09
C ALA A 182 8.64 -16.95 15.10
N SER A 183 9.04 -18.20 15.00
CA SER A 183 10.18 -18.76 15.73
C SER A 183 11.27 -19.22 14.76
N LEU A 184 12.39 -19.71 15.28
CA LEU A 184 13.45 -20.31 14.44
C LEU A 184 13.04 -21.67 13.84
N THR A 185 11.92 -22.26 14.27
CA THR A 185 11.46 -23.56 13.81
C THR A 185 10.23 -23.51 12.90
N GLY A 186 9.43 -22.43 12.98
CA GLY A 186 8.27 -22.26 12.14
C GLY A 186 7.62 -20.89 12.26
N LEU A 187 6.53 -20.73 11.53
CA LEU A 187 5.67 -19.55 11.49
C LEU A 187 4.27 -19.97 11.95
N GLY A 188 3.64 -19.19 12.80
CA GLY A 188 2.33 -19.49 13.35
C GLY A 188 1.41 -18.28 13.33
N GLY A 189 0.10 -18.51 13.34
CA GLY A 189 -0.85 -17.43 13.53
C GLY A 189 -2.29 -17.84 13.38
N VAL A 190 -3.14 -16.83 13.51
CA VAL A 190 -4.59 -16.96 13.49
C VAL A 190 -5.20 -15.81 12.70
N VAL A 191 -6.22 -16.14 11.90
CA VAL A 191 -7.04 -15.19 11.13
C VAL A 191 -8.46 -15.22 11.68
N PHE A 192 -8.85 -14.14 12.35
CA PHE A 192 -10.20 -13.90 12.84
C PHE A 192 -11.01 -13.16 11.78
N SER A 193 -12.25 -13.55 11.58
CA SER A 193 -13.24 -12.81 10.81
C SER A 193 -13.93 -11.87 11.77
N LEU A 194 -13.95 -10.57 11.46
CA LEU A 194 -14.75 -9.62 12.21
C LEU A 194 -16.19 -9.75 11.68
N PRO A 195 -17.15 -10.24 12.49
CA PRO A 195 -18.51 -10.35 12.03
C PRO A 195 -19.05 -8.96 11.67
N SER A 196 -19.58 -8.82 10.46
CA SER A 196 -20.47 -7.69 10.14
C SER A 196 -21.75 -7.89 10.95
N THR A 197 -21.82 -7.33 12.16
CA THR A 197 -23.04 -7.17 12.99
C THR A 197 -23.73 -8.41 13.57
N THR A 198 -23.35 -9.65 13.21
CA THR A 198 -24.02 -10.86 13.71
C THR A 198 -23.40 -11.38 15.02
N LEU A 199 -24.20 -11.41 16.09
CA LEU A 199 -23.87 -11.95 17.42
C LEU A 199 -23.80 -13.50 17.47
N THR A 200 -23.82 -14.18 16.32
CA THR A 200 -23.80 -15.63 16.24
C THR A 200 -22.36 -16.13 16.08
N TYR A 201 -21.97 -17.11 16.91
CA TYR A 201 -20.71 -17.82 16.76
C TYR A 201 -20.66 -18.52 15.40
N ASP A 202 -19.71 -18.11 14.57
CA ASP A 202 -19.41 -18.73 13.30
C ASP A 202 -18.12 -19.56 13.46
N PRO A 203 -18.17 -20.90 13.35
CA PRO A 203 -16.98 -21.74 13.45
C PRO A 203 -15.97 -21.47 12.32
N ASP A 204 -16.43 -20.94 11.17
CA ASP A 204 -15.56 -20.50 10.08
C ASP A 204 -14.99 -19.10 10.34
N ALA A 205 -15.29 -18.47 11.49
CA ALA A 205 -14.74 -17.17 11.82
C ALA A 205 -13.23 -17.23 12.11
N VAL A 206 -12.67 -18.38 12.47
CA VAL A 206 -11.28 -18.49 12.90
C VAL A 206 -10.53 -19.53 12.06
N GLU A 207 -9.43 -19.10 11.44
CA GLU A 207 -8.49 -20.01 10.78
C GLU A 207 -7.15 -19.95 11.51
N TRP A 208 -6.69 -21.11 11.96
CA TRP A 208 -5.34 -21.27 12.50
C TRP A 208 -4.40 -21.72 11.40
N PHE A 209 -3.18 -21.19 11.38
CA PHE A 209 -2.14 -21.68 10.50
C PHE A 209 -0.83 -21.88 11.26
N HIS A 210 -0.14 -22.94 10.88
CA HIS A 210 1.21 -23.23 11.31
C HIS A 210 1.96 -23.76 10.09
N VAL A 211 3.14 -23.19 9.84
CA VAL A 211 3.94 -23.46 8.66
C VAL A 211 5.37 -23.70 9.11
N THR A 212 5.90 -24.89 8.83
CA THR A 212 7.34 -25.13 9.00
C THR A 212 8.10 -24.60 7.78
N TYR A 213 9.35 -24.19 7.98
CA TYR A 213 10.21 -23.68 6.91
C TYR A 213 10.44 -24.68 5.77
N ALA A 214 10.32 -25.98 6.06
CA ALA A 214 10.54 -27.05 5.08
C ALA A 214 9.33 -27.26 4.17
N ASP A 215 8.12 -26.97 4.66
CA ASP A 215 6.87 -27.39 4.01
C ASP A 215 6.33 -26.37 3.00
N GLU A 216 6.73 -25.09 3.10
CA GLU A 216 6.13 -24.02 2.30
C GLU A 216 7.11 -23.44 1.27
N PRO A 217 6.87 -23.63 -0.05
CA PRO A 217 7.77 -23.15 -1.11
C PRO A 217 8.02 -21.64 -1.08
N LEU A 218 6.99 -20.86 -0.73
CA LEU A 218 7.10 -19.40 -0.61
C LEU A 218 8.08 -19.04 0.51
N VAL A 219 7.98 -19.71 1.66
CA VAL A 219 8.85 -19.52 2.80
C VAL A 219 10.29 -19.94 2.48
N LYS A 220 10.45 -21.10 1.82
CA LYS A 220 11.76 -21.60 1.37
C LYS A 220 12.44 -20.65 0.38
N ALA A 221 11.68 -19.98 -0.48
CA ALA A 221 12.23 -18.97 -1.37
C ALA A 221 12.70 -17.72 -0.60
N LEU A 222 12.03 -17.38 0.50
CA LEU A 222 12.21 -16.14 1.26
C LEU A 222 13.25 -16.24 2.39
N VAL A 223 13.54 -17.44 2.86
CA VAL A 223 14.50 -17.72 3.93
C VAL A 223 15.79 -18.29 3.33
N PRO A 224 16.85 -17.48 3.15
CA PRO A 224 18.01 -17.84 2.34
C PRO A 224 19.06 -18.73 3.04
N SER A 225 18.79 -19.25 4.24
CA SER A 225 19.80 -19.99 5.01
C SER A 225 19.22 -21.21 5.72
N ASP A 226 19.99 -22.30 5.72
CA ASP A 226 19.73 -23.51 6.52
C ASP A 226 19.93 -23.26 8.03
N LEU A 227 20.53 -22.13 8.42
CA LEU A 227 20.80 -21.75 9.81
C LEU A 227 20.15 -20.40 10.12
N LEU A 228 18.88 -20.45 10.51
CA LEU A 228 18.16 -19.30 11.04
C LEU A 228 18.77 -18.85 12.38
N THR A 229 18.95 -17.54 12.53
CA THR A 229 19.49 -16.93 13.75
C THR A 229 18.50 -15.98 14.37
N SER A 230 18.74 -15.55 15.61
CA SER A 230 17.91 -14.51 16.25
C SER A 230 17.86 -13.18 15.47
N SER A 231 18.84 -12.93 14.58
CA SER A 231 18.82 -11.75 13.70
C SER A 231 17.76 -11.82 12.60
N ASP A 232 17.18 -13.00 12.37
CA ASP A 232 16.18 -13.26 11.33
C ASP A 232 14.74 -13.14 11.84
N ILE A 233 14.53 -13.03 13.15
CA ILE A 233 13.19 -13.01 13.76
C ILE A 233 12.30 -11.90 13.18
N GLY A 234 12.77 -10.65 13.07
CA GLY A 234 11.97 -9.57 12.49
C GLY A 234 11.48 -9.84 11.05
N PRO A 235 12.37 -10.23 10.11
CA PRO A 235 11.93 -10.70 8.78
C PRO A 235 10.97 -11.89 8.80
N LEU A 236 11.12 -12.83 9.74
CA LEU A 236 10.27 -14.01 9.85
C LEU A 236 8.88 -13.67 10.39
N GLU A 237 8.76 -12.82 11.40
CA GLU A 237 7.46 -12.34 11.90
C GLU A 237 6.71 -11.53 10.84
N LEU A 238 7.43 -10.71 10.05
CA LEU A 238 6.85 -10.05 8.89
C LEU A 238 6.32 -11.07 7.88
N LEU A 239 7.05 -12.15 7.65
CA LEU A 239 6.61 -13.22 6.75
C LEU A 239 5.37 -13.94 7.30
N ALA A 240 5.33 -14.29 8.59
CA ALA A 240 4.17 -14.89 9.24
C ALA A 240 2.93 -13.98 9.11
N SER A 241 3.10 -12.69 9.39
CA SER A 241 2.06 -11.67 9.24
C SER A 241 1.50 -11.62 7.82
N VAL A 242 2.38 -11.64 6.80
CA VAL A 242 1.92 -11.57 5.41
C VAL A 242 1.29 -12.87 4.94
N ILE A 243 1.73 -14.04 5.42
CA ILE A 243 1.04 -15.31 5.17
C ILE A 243 -0.38 -15.25 5.72
N GLY A 244 -0.56 -14.75 6.94
CA GLY A 244 -1.90 -14.55 7.52
C GLY A 244 -2.75 -13.58 6.69
N VAL A 245 -2.17 -12.50 6.17
CA VAL A 245 -2.85 -11.59 5.24
C VAL A 245 -3.27 -12.32 3.96
N VAL A 246 -2.37 -13.06 3.31
CA VAL A 246 -2.70 -13.81 2.08
C VAL A 246 -3.82 -14.81 2.33
N ARG A 247 -3.80 -15.51 3.46
CA ARG A 247 -4.89 -16.41 3.88
C ARG A 247 -6.22 -15.67 4.04
N ALA A 248 -6.22 -14.52 4.71
CA ALA A 248 -7.40 -13.68 4.84
C ALA A 248 -7.94 -13.25 3.46
N LEU A 249 -7.08 -12.79 2.56
CA LEU A 249 -7.48 -12.38 1.21
C LEU A 249 -8.05 -13.56 0.39
N ASN A 250 -7.46 -14.75 0.52
CA ASN A 250 -7.96 -15.98 -0.13
C ASN A 250 -9.35 -16.40 0.39
N ARG A 251 -9.71 -15.98 1.60
CA ARG A 251 -11.06 -16.16 2.17
C ARG A 251 -12.05 -15.06 1.75
N GLY A 252 -11.62 -14.10 0.93
CA GLY A 252 -12.46 -13.05 0.38
C GLY A 252 -12.57 -11.81 1.27
N PHE A 253 -11.73 -11.67 2.30
CA PHE A 253 -11.69 -10.44 3.08
C PHE A 253 -11.08 -9.30 2.27
N THR A 254 -11.72 -8.13 2.31
CA THR A 254 -11.22 -6.92 1.63
C THR A 254 -10.49 -5.99 2.60
N THR A 255 -10.70 -6.14 3.92
CA THR A 255 -9.99 -5.35 4.92
C THR A 255 -9.32 -6.28 5.92
N VAL A 256 -8.00 -6.11 6.10
CA VAL A 256 -7.20 -6.96 7.00
C VAL A 256 -6.41 -6.09 7.96
N THR A 257 -6.59 -6.30 9.26
CA THR A 257 -5.78 -5.67 10.30
C THR A 257 -4.81 -6.69 10.87
N VAL A 258 -3.51 -6.41 10.82
CA VAL A 258 -2.47 -7.25 11.41
C VAL A 258 -2.11 -6.73 12.79
N LEU A 259 -2.25 -7.55 13.81
CA LEU A 259 -1.75 -7.27 15.16
C LEU A 259 -0.39 -7.95 15.32
N SER A 260 0.62 -7.17 15.72
CA SER A 260 1.98 -7.68 15.96
C SER A 260 2.61 -6.91 17.10
N ASP A 261 3.37 -7.59 17.96
CA ASP A 261 4.19 -6.98 18.99
C ASP A 261 5.54 -6.45 18.44
N ASN A 262 5.89 -6.82 17.20
CA ASN A 262 7.06 -6.30 16.53
C ASN A 262 6.78 -4.97 15.81
N VAL A 263 7.25 -3.88 16.42
CA VAL A 263 7.15 -2.52 15.89
C VAL A 263 7.73 -2.38 14.47
N ALA A 264 8.78 -3.13 14.12
CA ALA A 264 9.37 -3.08 12.78
C ALA A 264 8.45 -3.74 11.75
N THR A 265 7.80 -4.85 12.09
CA THR A 265 6.76 -5.50 11.27
C THR A 265 5.59 -4.57 11.05
N VAL A 266 5.06 -3.96 12.12
CA VAL A 266 3.98 -2.96 12.04
C VAL A 266 4.36 -1.82 11.10
N ALA A 267 5.52 -1.20 11.32
CA ALA A 267 6.00 -0.12 10.47
C ALA A 267 6.23 -0.55 9.01
N CYS A 268 6.67 -1.79 8.78
CA CYS A 268 6.92 -2.33 7.45
C CYS A 268 5.62 -2.56 6.68
N ILE A 269 4.60 -3.13 7.32
CA ILE A 269 3.29 -3.37 6.72
C ILE A 269 2.62 -2.03 6.39
N ASN A 270 2.54 -1.10 7.33
CA ASN A 270 1.87 0.19 7.10
C ASN A 270 2.57 1.05 6.04
N ARG A 271 3.91 0.98 5.94
CA ARG A 271 4.67 1.75 4.94
C ARG A 271 4.92 0.98 3.65
N ARG A 272 4.57 -0.31 3.60
CA ARG A 272 4.86 -1.26 2.51
C ARG A 272 6.34 -1.29 2.10
N ARG A 273 7.24 -0.99 3.04
CA ARG A 273 8.70 -0.94 2.85
C ARG A 273 9.40 -0.98 4.20
N ALA A 274 10.65 -1.43 4.21
CA ALA A 274 11.48 -1.45 5.42
C ALA A 274 12.82 -0.73 5.21
N LYS A 275 13.41 -0.26 6.32
CA LYS A 275 14.82 0.17 6.34
C LYS A 275 15.76 -1.03 6.29
N SER A 276 15.37 -2.16 6.91
CA SER A 276 16.11 -3.42 6.84
C SER A 276 16.06 -3.98 5.42
N ALA A 277 17.24 -4.26 4.85
CA ALA A 277 17.34 -4.83 3.51
C ALA A 277 16.60 -6.17 3.40
N ARG A 278 16.73 -7.05 4.42
CA ARG A 278 16.07 -8.35 4.46
C ARG A 278 14.54 -8.22 4.44
N MET A 279 13.97 -7.43 5.36
CA MET A 279 12.52 -7.19 5.40
C MET A 279 12.00 -6.55 4.10
N ASN A 280 12.77 -5.63 3.51
CA ASN A 280 12.39 -4.99 2.26
C ASN A 280 12.42 -5.96 1.08
N ASP A 281 13.37 -6.90 1.05
CA ASP A 281 13.41 -7.98 0.06
C ASP A 281 12.24 -8.96 0.24
N THR A 282 11.84 -9.25 1.48
CA THR A 282 10.61 -9.99 1.78
C THR A 282 9.39 -9.28 1.17
N MET A 283 9.22 -7.98 1.43
CA MET A 283 8.12 -7.19 0.84
C MET A 283 8.13 -7.18 -0.70
N LYS A 284 9.31 -7.11 -1.34
CA LYS A 284 9.41 -7.12 -2.82
C LYS A 284 8.92 -8.43 -3.43
N ARG A 285 9.23 -9.54 -2.79
CA ARG A 285 8.81 -10.86 -3.24
C ARG A 285 7.33 -11.09 -2.95
N LEU A 286 6.87 -10.68 -1.77
CA LEU A 286 5.46 -10.78 -1.38
C LEU A 286 4.53 -9.94 -2.25
N ARG A 287 5.01 -8.84 -2.85
CA ARG A 287 4.26 -8.09 -3.87
C ARG A 287 3.73 -8.99 -4.98
N LEU A 288 4.47 -10.03 -5.37
CA LEU A 288 4.09 -10.92 -6.46
C LEU A 288 2.91 -11.83 -6.08
N GLU A 289 2.71 -12.06 -4.79
CA GLU A 289 1.67 -12.95 -4.25
C GLU A 289 0.40 -12.18 -3.84
N TRP A 290 0.50 -10.87 -3.64
CA TRP A 290 -0.65 -10.07 -3.28
C TRP A 290 -1.59 -9.86 -4.46
N PRO A 291 -2.93 -9.92 -4.24
CA PRO A 291 -3.90 -9.51 -5.24
C PRO A 291 -3.55 -8.13 -5.79
N SER A 292 -3.82 -7.89 -7.07
CA SER A 292 -3.58 -6.58 -7.66
C SER A 292 -4.59 -5.54 -7.16
N LEU A 293 -5.74 -5.94 -6.61
CA LEU A 293 -6.90 -5.07 -6.44
C LEU A 293 -7.76 -5.37 -5.20
N GLY A 294 -8.40 -4.31 -4.68
CA GLY A 294 -9.61 -4.43 -3.86
C GLY A 294 -9.40 -4.74 -2.38
N TYR A 295 -8.19 -4.56 -1.83
CA TYR A 295 -7.92 -4.92 -0.43
C TYR A 295 -7.11 -3.85 0.34
N SER A 296 -7.46 -3.66 1.61
CA SER A 296 -6.81 -2.77 2.56
C SER A 296 -6.10 -3.60 3.61
N VAL A 297 -4.83 -3.31 3.88
CA VAL A 297 -4.10 -3.97 4.96
C VAL A 297 -3.45 -2.93 5.85
N ALA A 298 -3.85 -2.88 7.11
CA ALA A 298 -3.22 -2.06 8.13
C ALA A 298 -2.58 -2.97 9.18
N SER A 299 -1.68 -2.41 9.97
CA SER A 299 -1.13 -3.10 11.13
C SER A 299 -1.14 -2.21 12.36
N GLU A 300 -1.38 -2.83 13.51
CA GLU A 300 -1.39 -2.19 14.81
C GLU A 300 -0.44 -2.93 15.75
N HIS A 301 0.23 -2.16 16.59
CA HIS A 301 1.12 -2.70 17.59
C HIS A 301 0.33 -3.16 18.81
N ILE A 302 0.54 -4.40 19.24
CA ILE A 302 0.00 -4.94 20.49
C ILE A 302 1.12 -5.18 21.50
N GLN A 303 0.79 -5.24 22.78
CA GLN A 303 1.76 -5.67 23.80
C GLN A 303 2.01 -7.18 23.67
N GLY A 304 3.25 -7.64 23.90
CA GLY A 304 3.60 -9.06 23.75
C GLY A 304 2.74 -10.03 24.58
N GLU A 305 2.28 -9.62 25.76
CA GLU A 305 1.34 -10.43 26.58
C GLU A 305 0.01 -10.74 25.87
N LEU A 306 -0.39 -9.89 24.92
CA LEU A 306 -1.59 -10.06 24.10
C LEU A 306 -1.33 -10.96 22.86
N ASN A 307 -0.08 -11.31 22.57
CA ASN A 307 0.32 -12.16 21.43
C ASN A 307 0.32 -13.66 21.75
N HIS A 308 -0.05 -14.04 22.99
CA HIS A 308 0.03 -15.42 23.49
C HIS A 308 -0.64 -16.48 22.61
N LEU A 309 -1.65 -16.12 21.80
CA LEU A 309 -2.30 -17.04 20.87
C LEU A 309 -1.40 -17.41 19.68
N ALA A 310 -0.60 -16.45 19.18
CA ALA A 310 0.34 -16.69 18.10
C ALA A 310 1.62 -17.35 18.63
N ASP A 311 2.13 -16.91 19.79
CA ASP A 311 3.31 -17.50 20.44
C ASP A 311 3.15 -18.99 20.79
N PHE A 312 1.91 -19.45 20.98
CA PHE A 312 1.60 -20.85 21.30
C PHE A 312 1.82 -21.81 20.10
N LEU A 313 1.73 -21.31 18.86
CA LEU A 313 1.72 -22.09 17.63
C LEU A 313 3.13 -22.31 17.06
#